data_AF-A0A7S3UST5-F1
#
_entry.id   AF-A0A7S3UST5-F1
#
_cell.length_a   1.000
_cell.length_b   1.000
_cell.length_c   1.000
_cell.angle_alpha   90.00
_cell.angle_beta   90.00
_cell.angle_gamma   90.00
#
_symmetry.space_group_name_H-M   'P 1'
#
loop_
_entity.id
_entity.type
_entity.pdbx_description
1 polymer ?
#
loop_
_entity_poly.entity_id
_entity_poly.type
_entity_poly.pdbx_seq_one_letter_code
_entity_poly.pdbx_strand_id
1 'polypeptide(L)'
;VNWALMTAFICQRYPNAAAATVVAKFFRIYGRWKWPNPILLTAIREDHPEGCFQPVWNPKVNPRDRGSLMPIITPAYPAMNSSYNVGEPQLRAMTAEIKRGEEVTAEILKGAKPWDALFEPAPFFWQR
;
A
#
# COMPACT_ATOMS: atom_id res chain seq x y z
N VAL A 1 7.54 7.05 -3.35
CA VAL A 1 6.67 7.52 -2.24
C VAL A 1 5.64 6.48 -1.78
N ASN A 2 4.99 5.73 -2.68
CA ASN A 2 3.93 4.75 -2.37
C ASN A 2 4.25 3.80 -1.20
N TRP A 3 5.39 3.12 -1.25
CA TRP A 3 5.82 2.22 -0.18
C TRP A 3 5.93 2.90 1.18
N ALA A 4 6.44 4.14 1.24
CA ALA A 4 6.54 4.89 2.48
C ALA A 4 5.17 5.25 3.06
N LEU A 5 4.19 5.62 2.22
CA LEU A 5 2.81 5.88 2.65
C LEU A 5 2.15 4.61 3.18
N MET A 6 2.35 3.49 2.51
CA MET A 6 1.86 2.18 2.96
C MET A 6 2.51 1.78 4.29
N THR A 7 3.82 1.95 4.46
CA THR A 7 4.49 1.67 5.73
C THR A 7 4.01 2.60 6.85
N ALA A 8 3.86 3.90 6.59
CA ALA A 8 3.36 4.86 7.57
C ALA A 8 1.95 4.50 8.06
N PHE A 9 1.08 4.02 7.17
CA PHE A 9 -0.27 3.55 7.52
C PHE A 9 -0.25 2.37 8.50
N ILE A 10 0.75 1.50 8.38
CA ILE A 10 0.97 0.39 9.31
C ILE A 10 1.51 0.92 10.63
N CYS A 11 2.50 1.82 10.62
CA CYS A 11 3.04 2.44 11.82
C CYS A 11 1.95 3.16 12.64
N GLN A 12 1.01 3.87 12.00
CA GLN A 12 -0.12 4.51 12.68
C GLN A 12 -1.01 3.51 13.45
N ARG A 13 -1.10 2.26 12.98
CA ARG A 13 -1.92 1.20 13.62
C ARG A 13 -1.17 0.41 14.67
N TYR A 14 0.15 0.44 14.64
CA TYR A 14 1.02 -0.29 15.55
C TYR A 14 2.15 0.63 16.06
N PRO A 15 1.82 1.67 16.84
CA PRO A 15 2.75 2.76 17.18
C PRO A 15 3.98 2.30 18.00
N ASN A 16 3.83 1.24 18.79
CA ASN A 16 4.89 0.71 19.66
C ASN A 16 5.51 -0.59 19.14
N ALA A 17 5.22 -0.98 17.89
CA ALA A 17 5.73 -2.22 17.33
C ALA A 17 7.20 -2.08 16.91
N ALA A 18 7.98 -3.13 17.18
CA ALA A 18 9.34 -3.25 16.65
C ALA A 18 9.31 -3.37 15.11
N ALA A 19 10.42 -3.04 14.45
CA ALA A 19 10.52 -3.05 12.98
C ALA A 19 10.13 -4.41 12.36
N ALA A 20 10.58 -5.53 12.94
CA ALA A 20 10.22 -6.88 12.53
C ALA A 20 8.69 -7.09 12.51
N THR A 21 8.00 -6.62 13.56
CA THR A 21 6.55 -6.69 13.66
C THR A 21 5.87 -5.81 12.61
N VAL A 22 6.38 -4.59 12.38
CA VAL A 22 5.85 -3.69 11.33
C VAL A 22 5.93 -4.34 9.96
N VAL A 23 7.06 -4.97 9.61
CA VAL A 23 7.22 -5.70 8.33
C VAL A 23 6.20 -6.83 8.21
N ALA A 24 6.05 -7.67 9.24
CA ALA A 24 5.06 -8.74 9.20
C ALA A 24 3.60 -8.22 9.11
N LYS A 25 3.29 -7.13 9.82
CA LYS A 25 1.97 -6.49 9.75
C LYS A 25 1.71 -5.86 8.38
N PHE A 26 2.74 -5.30 7.74
CA PHE A 26 2.67 -4.76 6.39
C PHE A 26 2.16 -5.82 5.42
N PHE A 27 2.84 -6.96 5.35
CA PHE A 27 2.43 -8.03 4.44
C PHE A 27 1.06 -8.60 4.80
N ARG A 28 0.78 -8.86 6.09
CA ARG A 28 -0.51 -9.40 6.53
C ARG A 28 -1.69 -8.50 6.20
N ILE A 29 -1.54 -7.18 6.38
CA ILE A 29 -2.62 -6.22 6.10
C ILE A 29 -2.81 -6.09 4.60
N TYR A 30 -1.73 -5.88 3.85
CA TYR A 30 -1.85 -5.65 2.42
C TYR A 30 -2.14 -6.90 1.60
N GLY A 31 -1.77 -8.10 2.08
CA GLY A 31 -2.12 -9.38 1.47
C GLY A 31 -3.61 -9.69 1.53
N ARG A 32 -4.32 -9.04 2.46
CA ARG A 32 -5.77 -9.16 2.66
C ARG A 32 -6.52 -7.87 2.33
N TRP A 33 -5.83 -6.88 1.77
CA TRP A 33 -6.42 -5.58 1.49
C TRP A 33 -7.40 -5.69 0.32
N LYS A 34 -8.61 -5.18 0.55
CA LYS A 34 -9.69 -5.22 -0.46
C LYS A 34 -9.54 -4.02 -1.39
N TRP A 35 -8.72 -4.13 -2.41
CA TRP A 35 -8.66 -3.13 -3.49
C TRP A 35 -10.04 -2.99 -4.17
N PRO A 36 -10.45 -1.78 -4.59
CA PRO A 36 -9.70 -0.52 -4.62
C PRO A 36 -9.92 0.38 -3.39
N ASN A 37 -10.12 -0.17 -2.18
CA ASN A 37 -10.23 0.69 -0.98
C ASN A 37 -8.94 1.53 -0.82
N PRO A 38 -9.05 2.86 -0.61
CA PRO A 38 -7.90 3.75 -0.58
C PRO A 38 -7.11 3.63 0.72
N ILE A 39 -5.79 3.77 0.60
CA ILE A 39 -4.91 3.95 1.73
C ILE A 39 -4.85 5.45 2.04
N LEU A 40 -5.34 5.81 3.22
CA LEU A 40 -5.40 7.18 3.74
C LEU A 40 -4.60 7.28 5.04
N LEU A 41 -3.62 8.20 5.09
CA LEU A 41 -2.90 8.53 6.34
C LEU A 41 -3.63 9.55 7.20
N THR A 42 -4.48 10.36 6.56
CA THR A 42 -5.33 11.37 7.17
C THR A 42 -6.63 11.48 6.37
N ALA A 43 -7.67 12.04 6.96
CA ALA A 43 -8.87 12.40 6.22
C ALA A 43 -8.52 13.41 5.11
N ILE A 44 -9.11 13.22 3.93
CA ILE A 44 -8.98 14.17 2.84
C ILE A 44 -9.76 15.43 3.22
N ARG A 45 -9.07 16.56 3.22
CA ARG A 45 -9.68 17.87 3.46
C ARG A 45 -10.52 18.26 2.24
N GLU A 46 -11.77 18.60 2.50
CA GLU A 46 -12.68 19.14 1.48
C GLU A 46 -12.50 20.66 1.33
N ASP A 47 -11.99 21.32 2.37
CA ASP A 47 -11.72 22.75 2.36
C ASP A 47 -10.41 23.06 1.64
N HIS A 48 -10.48 24.05 0.74
CA HIS A 48 -9.34 24.54 0.01
C HIS A 48 -8.64 25.64 0.80
N PRO A 49 -7.30 25.62 0.95
CA PRO A 49 -6.56 26.79 1.41
C PRO A 49 -6.89 28.01 0.55
N GLU A 50 -6.94 29.20 1.15
CA GLU A 50 -7.28 30.44 0.44
C GLU A 50 -6.42 30.63 -0.82
N GLY A 51 -7.06 30.98 -1.93
CA GLY A 51 -6.40 31.17 -3.23
C GLY A 51 -5.96 29.88 -3.92
N CYS A 52 -6.18 28.69 -3.34
CA CYS A 52 -5.89 27.41 -3.96
C CYS A 52 -7.17 26.75 -4.50
N PHE A 53 -7.16 26.33 -5.77
CA PHE A 53 -8.30 25.66 -6.40
C PHE A 53 -7.89 24.36 -7.10
N GLN A 54 -6.85 23.70 -6.59
CA GLN A 54 -6.33 22.47 -7.18
C GLN A 54 -7.31 21.31 -6.96
N PRO A 55 -7.47 20.42 -7.95
CA PRO A 55 -8.34 19.26 -7.82
C PRO A 55 -7.82 18.32 -6.73
N VAL A 56 -8.73 17.81 -5.92
CA VAL A 56 -8.45 16.82 -4.86
C VAL A 56 -9.02 15.48 -5.29
N TRP A 57 -8.29 14.39 -5.02
CA TRP A 57 -8.73 13.03 -5.35
C TRP A 57 -10.09 12.73 -4.71
N ASN A 58 -11.08 12.41 -5.54
CA ASN A 58 -12.43 12.13 -5.08
C ASN A 58 -13.16 11.17 -6.04
N PRO A 59 -13.25 9.86 -5.73
CA PRO A 59 -13.85 8.86 -6.61
C PRO A 59 -15.37 8.96 -6.72
N LYS A 60 -16.03 9.75 -5.84
CA LYS A 60 -17.48 9.97 -5.92
C LYS A 60 -17.81 10.90 -7.09
N VAL A 61 -17.01 11.94 -7.28
CA VAL A 61 -17.27 12.99 -8.28
C VAL A 61 -16.47 12.80 -9.58
N ASN A 62 -15.23 12.29 -9.49
CA ASN A 62 -14.33 12.18 -10.64
C ASN A 62 -14.27 10.74 -11.18
N PRO A 63 -14.76 10.46 -12.41
CA PRO A 63 -14.70 9.13 -13.01
C PRO A 63 -13.27 8.56 -13.13
N ARG A 64 -12.27 9.43 -13.33
CA ARG A 64 -10.86 9.00 -13.39
C ARG A 64 -10.39 8.43 -12.06
N ASP A 65 -10.75 9.06 -10.96
CA ASP A 65 -10.39 8.61 -9.61
C ASP A 65 -11.14 7.32 -9.27
N ARG A 66 -12.41 7.22 -9.69
CA ARG A 66 -13.24 6.03 -9.52
C ARG A 66 -12.66 4.78 -10.19
N GLY A 67 -11.97 4.95 -11.33
CA GLY A 67 -11.30 3.86 -12.05
C GLY A 67 -9.95 3.42 -11.46
N SER A 68 -9.48 4.03 -10.38
CA SER A 68 -8.18 3.67 -9.77
C SER A 68 -8.22 2.27 -9.16
N LEU A 69 -7.24 1.43 -9.50
CA LEU A 69 -7.18 0.05 -9.03
C LEU A 69 -6.52 -0.10 -7.66
N MET A 70 -5.50 0.72 -7.37
CA MET A 70 -4.71 0.65 -6.13
C MET A 70 -4.50 2.05 -5.54
N PRO A 71 -5.54 2.75 -5.06
CA PRO A 71 -5.40 4.14 -4.63
C PRO A 71 -4.58 4.29 -3.33
N ILE A 72 -3.46 5.00 -3.43
CA ILE A 72 -2.60 5.39 -2.31
C ILE A 72 -2.56 6.91 -2.30
N ILE A 73 -3.11 7.54 -1.26
CA ILE A 73 -3.40 8.97 -1.31
C ILE A 73 -2.34 9.77 -0.55
N THR A 74 -1.83 10.82 -1.19
CA THR A 74 -0.91 11.77 -0.54
C THR A 74 -1.63 12.57 0.55
N PRO A 75 -1.03 12.75 1.74
CA PRO A 75 -1.73 13.36 2.87
C PRO A 75 -1.82 14.89 2.80
N ALA A 76 -0.92 15.55 2.08
CA ALA A 76 -0.88 16.99 1.95
C ALA A 76 -1.86 17.48 0.87
N TYR A 77 -2.38 18.69 1.03
CA TYR A 77 -3.21 19.35 0.03
C TYR A 77 -2.37 19.76 -1.20
N PRO A 78 -2.89 19.59 -2.44
CA PRO A 78 -4.08 18.80 -2.77
C PRO A 78 -3.79 17.29 -2.62
N ALA A 79 -4.71 16.55 -1.99
CA ALA A 79 -4.55 15.11 -1.83
C ALA A 79 -4.74 14.42 -3.19
N MET A 80 -3.78 13.58 -3.59
CA MET A 80 -3.71 12.99 -4.93
C MET A 80 -3.44 11.49 -4.81
N ASN A 81 -3.89 10.70 -5.80
CA ASN A 81 -3.51 9.29 -5.89
C ASN A 81 -2.08 9.18 -6.45
N SER A 82 -1.11 8.74 -5.65
CA SER A 82 0.30 8.58 -6.06
C SER A 82 0.60 7.28 -6.82
N SER A 83 -0.39 6.39 -6.95
CA SER A 83 -0.33 5.11 -7.68
C SER A 83 -1.33 5.06 -8.84
N TYR A 84 -1.64 6.21 -9.45
CA TYR A 84 -2.57 6.31 -10.57
C TYR A 84 -2.16 5.53 -11.84
N ASN A 85 -0.87 5.17 -11.99
CA ASN A 85 -0.34 4.38 -13.11
C ASN A 85 -0.46 2.85 -12.90
N VAL A 86 -1.02 2.40 -11.78
CA VAL A 86 -1.17 0.96 -11.51
C VAL A 86 -2.29 0.39 -12.38
N GLY A 87 -1.92 -0.43 -13.36
CA GLY A 87 -2.82 -1.28 -14.14
C GLY A 87 -3.07 -2.64 -13.49
N GLU A 88 -3.96 -3.43 -14.09
CA GLU A 88 -4.32 -4.75 -13.56
C GLU A 88 -3.12 -5.72 -13.47
N PRO A 89 -2.22 -5.83 -14.47
CA PRO A 89 -1.08 -6.74 -14.36
C PRO A 89 -0.16 -6.39 -13.19
N GLN A 90 0.09 -5.09 -12.97
CA GLN A 90 0.89 -4.60 -11.86
C GLN A 90 0.20 -4.89 -10.53
N LEU A 91 -1.11 -4.64 -10.42
CA LEU A 91 -1.87 -4.96 -9.21
C LEU A 91 -1.83 -6.45 -8.89
N ARG A 92 -2.02 -7.31 -9.89
CA ARG A 92 -1.94 -8.78 -9.72
C ARG A 92 -0.56 -9.20 -9.22
N ALA A 93 0.50 -8.73 -9.86
CA ALA A 93 1.88 -9.06 -9.46
C ALA A 93 2.19 -8.57 -8.04
N MET A 94 1.86 -7.31 -7.71
CA MET A 94 2.08 -6.78 -6.36
C MET A 94 1.27 -7.52 -5.29
N THR A 95 0.01 -7.86 -5.57
CA THR A 95 -0.84 -8.60 -4.62
C THR A 95 -0.30 -10.01 -4.38
N ALA A 96 0.16 -10.69 -5.44
CA ALA A 96 0.79 -12.01 -5.32
C ALA A 96 2.07 -11.95 -4.47
N GLU A 97 2.94 -10.96 -4.72
CA GLU A 97 4.19 -10.79 -3.95
C GLU A 97 3.96 -10.39 -2.50
N ILE A 98 2.95 -9.55 -2.23
CA ILE A 98 2.58 -9.20 -0.86
C ILE A 98 2.04 -10.43 -0.11
N LYS A 99 1.23 -11.27 -0.78
CA LYS A 99 0.72 -12.51 -0.20
C LYS A 99 1.84 -13.51 0.09
N ARG A 100 2.79 -13.69 -0.83
CA ARG A 100 4.02 -14.47 -0.59
C ARG A 100 4.78 -13.92 0.62
N GLY A 101 4.90 -12.61 0.74
CA GLY A 101 5.52 -11.97 1.90
C GLY A 101 4.77 -12.22 3.22
N GLU A 102 3.45 -12.33 3.20
CA GLU A 102 2.65 -12.70 4.40
C GLU A 102 3.01 -14.10 4.87
N GLU A 103 3.09 -15.06 3.95
CA GLU A 103 3.45 -16.44 4.24
C GLU A 103 4.89 -16.54 4.78
N VAL A 104 5.85 -15.91 4.10
CA VAL A 104 7.26 -15.94 4.51
C VAL A 104 7.47 -15.26 5.87
N THR A 105 6.88 -14.09 6.09
CA THR A 105 7.02 -13.40 7.38
C THR A 105 6.32 -14.13 8.53
N ALA A 106 5.23 -14.86 8.27
CA ALA A 106 4.62 -15.73 9.28
C ALA A 106 5.57 -16.84 9.74
N GLU A 107 6.32 -17.46 8.81
CA GLU A 107 7.31 -18.49 9.14
C GLU A 107 8.55 -17.91 9.84
N ILE A 108 9.01 -16.72 9.43
CA ILE A 108 10.10 -16.01 10.12
C ILE A 108 9.74 -15.71 11.57
N LEU A 109 8.53 -15.22 11.84
CA LEU A 109 8.09 -14.92 13.21
C LEU A 109 7.92 -16.17 14.09
N LYS A 110 7.72 -17.35 13.50
CA LYS A 110 7.74 -18.64 14.21
C LYS A 110 9.17 -19.17 14.43
N GLY A 111 10.18 -18.51 13.89
CA GLY A 111 11.57 -18.98 13.89
C GLY A 111 11.88 -20.09 12.88
N ALA A 112 10.98 -20.35 11.93
CA ALA A 112 11.13 -21.42 10.94
C ALA A 112 11.95 -21.02 9.70
N LYS A 113 12.13 -19.72 9.45
CA LYS A 113 12.94 -19.19 8.34
C LYS A 113 13.78 -17.99 8.78
N PRO A 114 14.97 -17.77 8.20
CA PRO A 114 15.72 -16.53 8.37
C PRO A 114 15.11 -15.38 7.56
N TRP A 115 15.48 -14.12 7.88
CA TRP A 115 15.01 -12.94 7.14
C TRP A 115 15.45 -12.92 5.69
N ASP A 116 16.57 -13.54 5.34
CA ASP A 116 17.07 -13.63 3.97
C ASP A 116 16.05 -14.29 3.02
N ALA A 117 15.23 -15.22 3.54
CA ALA A 117 14.16 -15.87 2.77
C ALA A 117 13.11 -14.88 2.22
N LEU A 118 12.92 -13.72 2.86
CA LEU A 118 12.02 -12.68 2.37
C LEU A 118 12.57 -11.95 1.13
N PHE A 119 13.90 -11.91 1.02
CA PHE A 119 14.64 -11.15 0.01
C PHE A 119 15.21 -12.03 -1.11
N GLU A 120 14.85 -13.30 -1.15
CA GLU A 120 15.21 -14.19 -2.26
C GLU A 120 14.71 -13.61 -3.60
N PRO A 121 15.57 -13.62 -4.65
CA PRO A 121 15.21 -13.08 -5.94
C PRO A 121 13.97 -13.75 -6.54
N ALA A 122 13.04 -12.95 -7.05
CA ALA A 122 11.89 -13.49 -7.76
C ALA A 122 12.33 -14.13 -9.09
N PRO A 123 11.85 -15.33 -9.45
CA PRO A 123 12.22 -16.01 -10.69
C PRO A 123 11.45 -15.42 -11.89
N PHE A 124 11.67 -14.14 -12.20
CA PHE A 124 10.89 -13.36 -13.17
C PHE A 124 10.74 -14.04 -14.55
N PHE A 125 11.80 -14.66 -15.07
CA PHE A 125 11.78 -15.33 -16.38
C PHE A 125 11.27 -16.77 -16.34
N TRP A 126 11.00 -17.32 -15.15
CA TRP A 126 10.67 -18.73 -14.94
C TRP A 126 9.33 -18.96 -14.24
N GLN A 127 8.58 -17.89 -13.94
CA GLN A 127 7.21 -17.98 -13.46
C GLN A 127 6.31 -18.41 -14.64
N ARG A 128 5.78 -19.64 -14.58
CA ARG A 128 4.79 -20.18 -15.52
C ARG A 128 3.38 -19.77 -15.13
#